data_AF-A0AAD7MEA0-F1
#
_entry.id   AF-A0AAD7MEA0-F1
#
_cell.length_a   1.000
_cell.length_b   1.000
_cell.length_c   1.000
_cell.angle_alpha   90.00
_cell.angle_beta   90.00
_cell.angle_gamma   90.00
#
_symmetry.space_group_name_H-M   'P 1'
#
loop_
_entity.id
_entity.type
_entity.pdbx_description
1 polymer ?
#
loop_
_entity_poly.entity_id
_entity_poly.type
_entity_poly.pdbx_seq_one_letter_code
_entity_poly.pdbx_strand_id
1 'polypeptide(L)'
;DAQCRTALDSLRRQLHVKSRLLIYKKNHSRHQGATTKSRSLVARNESKIRLHSEKYQAAWAAQVSLAGGEESEVGWRKLKKADIRCMEDAEEVSKDAQRKRDRAARRLAREHRWRMNGDEPGTSRTGGGMGAENRRTVSWIWMGAG
;
A
#
# COMPACT_ATOMS: atom_id res chain seq x y z
N ASP A 1 18.74 -18.76 10.27
CA ASP A 1 18.16 -17.92 9.19
C ASP A 1 16.86 -18.41 8.56
N ALA A 2 16.65 -19.72 8.36
CA ALA A 2 15.47 -20.23 7.61
C ALA A 2 14.10 -19.74 8.15
N GLN A 3 13.98 -19.55 9.46
CA GLN A 3 12.74 -19.06 10.10
C GLN A 3 12.44 -17.59 9.76
N CYS A 4 13.43 -16.69 9.84
CA CYS A 4 13.28 -15.28 9.46
C CYS A 4 12.87 -15.15 7.99
N ARG A 5 13.55 -15.88 7.09
CA ARG A 5 13.21 -15.90 5.67
C ARG A 5 11.79 -16.39 5.41
N THR A 6 11.41 -17.53 5.97
CA THR A 6 10.08 -18.14 5.78
C THR A 6 8.96 -17.25 6.31
N ALA A 7 9.17 -16.64 7.48
CA ALA A 7 8.23 -15.69 8.07
C ALA A 7 8.09 -14.43 7.22
N LEU A 8 9.20 -13.89 6.70
CA LEU A 8 9.20 -12.72 5.83
C LEU A 8 8.50 -13.00 4.49
N ASP A 9 8.76 -14.16 3.87
CA ASP A 9 8.07 -14.57 2.64
C ASP A 9 6.57 -14.74 2.86
N SER A 10 6.17 -15.31 4.00
CA SER A 10 4.76 -15.42 4.36
C SER A 10 4.11 -14.04 4.58
N LEU A 11 4.83 -13.11 5.22
CA LEU A 11 4.38 -11.73 5.41
C LEU A 11 4.18 -11.02 4.06
N ARG A 12 5.14 -11.12 3.14
CA ARG A 12 5.05 -10.59 1.77
C ARG A 12 3.83 -11.13 1.03
N ARG A 13 3.62 -12.46 1.07
CA ARG A 13 2.44 -13.10 0.46
C ARG A 13 1.14 -12.53 1.02
N GLN A 14 1.02 -12.37 2.34
CA GLN A 14 -0.20 -11.80 2.94
C GLN A 14 -0.41 -10.32 2.56
N LEU A 15 0.66 -9.54 2.42
CA LEU A 15 0.56 -8.15 1.95
C LEU A 15 0.13 -8.05 0.49
N HIS A 16 0.55 -8.98 -0.38
CA HIS A 16 0.00 -9.09 -1.74
C HIS A 16 -1.49 -9.40 -1.72
N VAL A 17 -1.93 -10.37 -0.90
CA VAL A 17 -3.35 -10.68 -0.74
C VAL A 17 -4.13 -9.46 -0.25
N LYS A 18 -3.60 -8.70 0.72
CA LYS A 18 -4.20 -7.45 1.20
C LYS A 18 -4.44 -6.47 0.06
N SER A 19 -3.41 -6.21 -0.75
CA SER A 19 -3.50 -5.31 -1.90
C SER A 19 -4.62 -5.72 -2.85
N ARG A 20 -4.68 -7.01 -3.22
CA ARG A 20 -5.74 -7.54 -4.12
C ARG A 20 -7.14 -7.43 -3.52
N LEU A 21 -7.30 -7.68 -2.22
CA LEU A 21 -8.59 -7.53 -1.53
C LEU A 21 -9.05 -6.07 -1.50
N LEU A 22 -8.13 -5.12 -1.31
CA LEU A 22 -8.45 -3.68 -1.35
C LEU A 22 -8.87 -3.23 -2.74
N ILE A 23 -8.19 -3.69 -3.80
CA ILE A 23 -8.56 -3.44 -5.20
C ILE A 23 -9.93 -4.05 -5.50
N TYR A 24 -10.16 -5.31 -5.11
CA TYR A 24 -11.45 -5.97 -5.28
C TYR A 24 -12.57 -5.17 -4.61
N LYS A 25 -12.37 -4.74 -3.35
CA LYS A 25 -13.32 -3.90 -2.63
C LYS A 25 -13.58 -2.57 -3.34
N LYS A 26 -12.53 -1.87 -3.78
CA LYS A 26 -12.62 -0.59 -4.52
C LYS A 26 -13.47 -0.73 -5.79
N ASN A 27 -13.29 -1.83 -6.53
CA ASN A 27 -13.95 -2.04 -7.82
C ASN A 27 -15.39 -2.56 -7.69
N HIS A 28 -15.66 -3.45 -6.73
CA HIS A 28 -16.95 -4.16 -6.63
C HIS A 28 -17.91 -3.56 -5.60
N SER A 29 -17.45 -2.68 -4.70
CA SER A 29 -18.28 -2.07 -3.67
C SER A 29 -18.98 -0.78 -4.11
N ARG A 30 -18.72 -0.25 -5.33
CA ARG A 30 -19.28 1.05 -5.78
C ARG A 30 -20.80 1.04 -6.01
N HIS A 31 -21.40 -0.13 -6.20
CA HIS A 31 -22.84 -0.26 -6.51
C HIS A 31 -23.53 -1.40 -5.75
N GLN A 32 -22.81 -2.06 -4.84
CA GLN A 32 -23.32 -3.14 -4.00
C GLN A 32 -23.15 -2.70 -2.55
N GLY A 33 -24.21 -2.83 -1.74
CA GLY A 33 -24.26 -2.40 -0.35
C GLY A 33 -23.12 -2.95 0.51
N ALA A 34 -22.95 -2.38 1.70
CA ALA A 34 -21.85 -2.67 2.63
C ALA A 34 -21.56 -4.19 2.74
N THR A 35 -20.51 -4.65 2.07
CA THR A 35 -20.28 -6.09 1.92
C THR A 35 -19.55 -6.62 3.15
N THR A 36 -20.29 -7.15 4.12
CA THR A 36 -19.75 -7.78 5.34
C THR A 36 -18.67 -8.81 5.01
N LYS A 37 -18.88 -9.62 3.95
CA LYS A 37 -17.92 -10.63 3.47
C LYS A 37 -16.56 -10.04 3.12
N SER A 38 -16.51 -8.93 2.36
CA SER A 38 -15.25 -8.29 1.98
C SER A 38 -14.52 -7.69 3.17
N ARG A 39 -15.26 -7.13 4.14
CA ARG A 39 -14.67 -6.63 5.41
C ARG A 39 -14.06 -7.79 6.21
N SER A 40 -14.79 -8.90 6.36
CA SER A 40 -14.30 -10.08 7.07
C SER A 40 -13.07 -10.71 6.41
N LEU A 41 -13.01 -10.72 5.07
CA LEU A 41 -11.82 -11.21 4.34
C LEU A 41 -10.59 -10.33 4.59
N VAL A 42 -10.75 -9.01 4.55
CA VAL A 42 -9.65 -8.08 4.86
C VAL A 42 -9.21 -8.24 6.31
N ALA A 43 -10.15 -8.27 7.27
CA ALA A 43 -9.83 -8.46 8.68
C ALA A 43 -9.08 -9.77 8.94
N ARG A 44 -9.51 -10.89 8.34
CA ARG A 44 -8.83 -12.17 8.45
C ARG A 44 -7.41 -12.13 7.87
N ASN A 45 -7.21 -11.43 6.76
CA ASN A 45 -5.88 -11.25 6.19
C ASN A 45 -5.00 -10.35 7.08
N GLU A 46 -5.55 -9.30 7.70
CA GLU A 46 -4.81 -8.48 8.66
C GLU A 46 -4.36 -9.28 9.89
N SER A 47 -5.18 -10.20 10.39
CA SER A 47 -4.76 -11.11 11.46
C SER A 47 -3.59 -12.01 11.03
N LYS A 48 -3.59 -12.49 9.78
CA LYS A 48 -2.46 -13.27 9.23
C LYS A 48 -1.19 -12.43 9.10
N ILE A 49 -1.31 -11.17 8.68
CA ILE A 49 -0.17 -10.23 8.62
C ILE A 49 0.44 -10.06 10.01
N ARG A 50 -0.39 -9.84 11.04
CA ARG A 50 0.07 -9.74 12.44
C ARG A 50 0.81 -11.01 12.88
N LEU A 51 0.19 -12.17 12.67
CA LEU A 51 0.79 -13.46 13.02
C LEU A 51 2.17 -13.67 12.36
N HIS A 52 2.31 -13.40 11.07
CA HIS A 52 3.60 -13.56 10.40
C HIS A 52 4.63 -12.50 10.80
N SER A 53 4.19 -11.28 11.13
CA SER A 53 5.06 -10.26 11.68
C SER A 53 5.60 -10.65 13.06
N GLU A 54 4.76 -11.20 13.95
CA GLU A 54 5.16 -11.69 15.27
C GLU A 54 6.12 -12.88 15.15
N LYS A 55 5.85 -13.82 14.24
CA LYS A 55 6.77 -14.94 13.95
C LYS A 55 8.14 -14.45 13.48
N TYR A 56 8.19 -13.43 12.63
CA TYR A 56 9.44 -12.83 12.21
C TYR A 56 10.19 -12.20 13.40
N GLN A 57 9.50 -11.42 14.24
CA GLN A 57 10.11 -10.80 15.42
C GLN A 57 10.67 -11.85 16.39
N ALA A 58 9.92 -12.92 16.64
CA ALA A 58 10.34 -14.00 17.51
C ALA A 58 11.58 -14.73 16.96
N ALA A 59 11.59 -15.02 15.65
CA ALA A 59 12.75 -15.62 14.99
C ALA A 59 13.98 -14.70 15.02
N TRP A 60 13.77 -13.40 14.78
CA TRP A 60 14.82 -12.40 14.83
C TRP A 60 15.38 -12.24 16.25
N ALA A 61 14.52 -12.17 17.27
CA ALA A 61 14.95 -12.11 18.66
C ALA A 61 15.75 -13.35 19.07
N ALA A 62 15.35 -14.55 18.63
CA ALA A 62 16.12 -15.76 18.85
C ALA A 62 17.51 -15.69 18.19
N GLN A 63 17.63 -15.09 16.99
CA GLN A 63 18.94 -14.88 16.36
C GLN A 63 19.81 -13.88 17.13
N VAL A 64 19.23 -12.80 17.66
CA VAL A 64 19.95 -11.85 18.52
C VAL A 64 20.45 -12.55 19.77
N SER A 65 19.62 -13.38 20.42
CA SER A 65 20.04 -14.16 21.59
C SER A 65 21.18 -15.14 21.29
N LEU A 66 21.17 -15.77 20.11
CA LEU A 66 22.25 -16.65 19.67
C LEU A 66 23.54 -15.88 19.35
N ALA A 67 23.44 -14.63 18.91
CA ALA A 67 24.55 -13.72 18.66
C ALA A 67 25.01 -12.96 19.93
N GLY A 68 24.77 -13.52 21.12
CA GLY A 68 25.21 -12.90 22.38
C GLY A 68 24.50 -11.59 22.73
N GLY A 69 23.40 -11.24 22.06
CA GLY A 69 22.65 -10.00 22.29
C GLY A 69 23.00 -8.87 21.33
N GLU A 70 23.98 -9.06 20.45
CA GLU A 70 24.40 -8.03 19.50
C GLU A 70 23.50 -7.99 18.26
N GLU A 71 22.66 -6.96 18.15
CA GLU A 71 21.78 -6.77 16.98
C GLU A 71 22.59 -6.59 15.67
N SER A 72 23.82 -6.09 15.77
CA SER A 72 24.71 -5.80 14.64
C SER A 72 25.26 -7.06 13.96
N GLU A 73 25.38 -8.16 14.70
CA GLU A 73 25.84 -9.46 14.21
C GLU A 73 24.73 -10.27 13.55
N VAL A 74 23.47 -9.86 13.72
CA VAL A 74 22.32 -10.49 13.08
C VAL A 74 22.20 -9.97 11.65
N GLY A 75 22.46 -10.82 10.66
CA GLY A 75 22.34 -10.51 9.23
C GLY A 75 20.92 -10.12 8.76
N TRP A 76 19.93 -10.13 9.66
CA TRP A 76 18.55 -9.72 9.39
C TRP A 76 18.20 -8.41 10.06
N ARG A 77 17.46 -7.57 9.33
CA ARG A 77 16.95 -6.30 9.84
C ARG A 77 15.78 -6.53 10.79
N LYS A 78 15.77 -5.81 11.91
CA LYS A 78 14.61 -5.71 12.80
C LYS A 78 13.41 -5.15 12.04
N LEU A 79 12.29 -5.88 12.03
CA LEU A 79 11.08 -5.44 11.34
C LEU A 79 10.41 -4.32 12.15
N LYS A 80 10.13 -3.17 11.54
CA LYS A 80 9.37 -2.09 12.20
C LYS A 80 7.93 -2.09 11.70
N LYS A 81 7.01 -1.57 12.50
CA LYS A 81 5.60 -1.40 12.08
C LYS A 81 5.49 -0.59 10.78
N ALA A 82 6.35 0.41 10.59
CA ALA A 82 6.42 1.23 9.38
C ALA A 82 6.83 0.44 8.11
N ASP A 83 7.53 -0.68 8.29
CA ASP A 83 7.98 -1.52 7.16
C ASP A 83 6.87 -2.41 6.62
N ILE A 84 5.83 -2.67 7.42
CA ILE A 84 4.68 -3.52 7.07
C ILE A 84 3.70 -2.72 6.21
N ARG A 85 4.04 -2.59 4.93
CA ARG A 85 3.23 -1.88 3.93
C ARG A 85 3.13 -2.69 2.65
N CYS A 86 1.97 -2.63 2.00
CA CYS A 86 1.75 -3.31 0.73
C CYS A 86 2.71 -2.78 -0.34
N MET A 87 3.17 -3.66 -1.22
CA MET A 87 3.74 -3.24 -2.50
C MET A 87 2.64 -2.55 -3.30
N GLU A 88 2.92 -1.34 -3.78
CA GLU A 88 2.02 -0.69 -4.73
C GLU A 88 2.03 -1.48 -6.03
N ASP A 89 0.85 -1.90 -6.48
CA ASP A 89 0.70 -2.59 -7.76
C ASP A 89 0.98 -1.57 -8.88
N ALA A 90 2.02 -1.80 -9.69
CA ALA A 90 2.44 -0.89 -10.75
C ALA A 90 1.29 -0.55 -11.72
N GLU A 91 0.38 -1.51 -11.95
CA GLU A 91 -0.79 -1.34 -12.79
C GLU A 91 -1.87 -0.44 -12.15
N GLU A 92 -2.03 -0.48 -10.82
CA GLU A 92 -2.94 0.44 -10.14
C GLU A 92 -2.35 1.84 -10.08
N VAL A 93 -1.03 1.95 -9.89
CA VAL A 93 -0.31 3.23 -9.94
C VAL A 93 -0.45 3.88 -11.31
N SER A 94 -0.28 3.12 -12.40
CA SER A 94 -0.42 3.61 -13.76
C SER A 94 -1.86 4.04 -14.06
N LYS A 95 -2.86 3.26 -13.65
CA LYS A 95 -4.29 3.59 -13.79
C LYS A 95 -4.70 4.84 -13.01
N ASP A 96 -4.26 4.96 -11.76
CA ASP A 96 -4.60 6.14 -10.94
C ASP A 96 -3.86 7.40 -11.45
N ALA A 97 -2.64 7.26 -11.98
CA ALA A 97 -1.94 8.35 -12.67
C ALA A 97 -2.66 8.76 -13.97
N GLN A 98 -3.11 7.81 -14.77
CA GLN A 98 -3.89 8.08 -15.99
C GLN A 98 -5.21 8.79 -15.65
N ARG A 99 -5.96 8.29 -14.66
CA ARG A 99 -7.19 8.95 -14.19
C ARG A 99 -6.95 10.38 -13.72
N LYS A 100 -5.79 10.65 -13.09
CA LYS A 100 -5.42 12.01 -12.67
C LYS A 100 -5.16 12.91 -13.89
N ARG A 101 -4.47 12.41 -14.92
CA ARG A 101 -4.27 13.12 -16.20
C ARG A 101 -5.59 13.41 -16.89
N ASP A 102 -6.47 12.41 -17.01
CA ASP A 102 -7.79 12.57 -17.65
C ASP A 102 -8.65 13.61 -16.92
N ARG A 103 -8.62 13.62 -15.57
CA ARG A 103 -9.32 14.63 -14.77
C ARG A 103 -8.76 16.03 -14.99
N ALA A 104 -7.43 16.17 -15.07
CA ALA A 104 -6.78 17.44 -15.36
C ALA A 104 -7.13 17.94 -16.77
N ALA A 105 -7.09 17.06 -17.78
CA ALA A 105 -7.48 17.39 -19.16
C ALA A 105 -8.95 17.84 -19.24
N ARG A 106 -9.88 17.12 -18.56
CA ARG A 106 -11.29 17.53 -18.46
C ARG A 106 -11.48 18.85 -17.72
N ARG A 107 -10.59 19.21 -16.80
CA ARG A 107 -10.63 20.50 -16.11
C ARG A 107 -10.18 21.62 -17.05
N LEU A 108 -9.05 21.44 -17.73
CA LEU A 108 -8.53 22.38 -18.73
C LEU A 108 -9.51 22.60 -19.88
N ALA A 109 -10.14 21.54 -20.40
CA ALA A 109 -11.14 21.66 -21.46
C ALA A 109 -12.39 22.44 -21.02
N ARG A 110 -12.76 22.34 -19.73
CA ARG A 110 -13.85 23.15 -19.14
C ARG A 110 -13.44 24.60 -18.98
N GLU A 111 -12.24 24.87 -18.47
CA GLU A 111 -11.68 26.22 -18.36
C GLU A 111 -11.54 26.90 -19.74
N HIS A 112 -11.12 26.16 -20.77
CA HIS A 112 -11.04 26.67 -22.14
C HIS A 112 -12.42 26.97 -22.73
N ARG A 113 -13.41 26.09 -22.53
CA ARG A 113 -14.79 26.32 -22.96
C ARG A 113 -15.39 27.56 -22.29
N TRP A 114 -15.11 27.76 -21.00
CA TRP A 114 -15.51 28.96 -20.26
C TRP A 114 -14.93 30.23 -20.89
N ARG A 115 -13.61 30.27 -21.16
CA ARG A 115 -12.94 31.42 -21.77
C ARG A 115 -13.51 31.79 -23.15
N MET A 116 -14.01 30.82 -23.91
CA MET A 116 -14.51 31.05 -25.28
C MET A 116 -16.00 31.39 -25.33
N ASN A 117 -16.82 30.83 -24.43
CA ASN A 117 -18.29 30.94 -24.50
C ASN A 117 -18.92 31.79 -23.39
N GLY A 118 -18.18 32.19 -22.35
CA GLY A 118 -18.70 33.07 -21.29
C GLY A 118 -19.67 32.44 -20.27
N ASP A 119 -20.03 31.17 -20.42
CA ASP A 119 -20.95 30.46 -19.52
C ASP A 119 -20.36 30.23 -18.12
N GLU A 120 -20.81 31.00 -17.12
CA GLU A 120 -20.33 30.99 -15.74
C GLU A 120 -20.21 29.55 -15.16
N PRO A 121 -19.05 29.15 -14.59
CA PRO A 121 -18.91 27.82 -14.03
C PRO A 121 -19.59 27.80 -12.66
N GLY A 122 -20.73 27.10 -12.57
CA GLY A 122 -21.41 26.80 -11.32
C GLY A 122 -20.43 26.33 -10.23
N THR A 123 -20.28 27.17 -9.22
CA THR A 123 -19.34 27.04 -8.12
C THR A 123 -19.64 25.80 -7.29
N SER A 124 -18.68 24.89 -7.13
CA SER A 124 -18.45 24.28 -5.80
C SER A 124 -17.03 23.73 -5.64
N ARG A 125 -16.33 24.39 -4.70
CA ARG A 125 -15.14 23.99 -3.92
C ARG A 125 -13.82 23.73 -4.65
N THR A 126 -13.08 24.82 -4.73
CA THR A 126 -11.62 24.90 -4.57
C THR A 126 -11.08 23.99 -3.44
N GLY A 127 -9.95 23.37 -3.74
CA GLY A 127 -9.09 22.65 -2.81
C GLY A 127 -7.78 22.33 -3.52
N GLY A 128 -7.02 23.37 -3.83
CA GLY A 128 -5.68 23.28 -4.38
C GLY A 128 -4.73 22.62 -3.37
N GLY A 129 -4.01 21.60 -3.83
CA GLY A 129 -2.89 21.01 -3.13
C GLY A 129 -1.80 20.76 -4.16
N MET A 130 -0.83 21.66 -4.18
CA MET A 130 0.42 21.62 -4.94
C MET A 130 1.12 20.26 -4.83
N GLY A 131 1.90 19.92 -5.84
CA GLY A 131 2.64 18.68 -5.95
C GLY A 131 3.48 18.36 -4.71
N ALA A 132 3.15 17.26 -4.06
CA ALA A 132 4.17 16.45 -3.40
C ALA A 132 4.57 15.38 -4.41
N GLU A 133 5.78 15.52 -4.94
CA GLU A 133 6.47 14.48 -5.65
C GLU A 133 6.62 13.29 -4.70
N ASN A 134 5.63 12.39 -4.76
CA ASN A 134 5.58 11.20 -3.94
C ASN A 134 6.67 10.25 -4.45
N ARG A 135 7.91 10.46 -4.00
CA ARG A 135 9.00 9.50 -4.10
C ARG A 135 8.63 8.33 -3.19
N ARG A 136 7.75 7.48 -3.72
CA ARG A 136 7.23 6.28 -3.08
C ARG A 136 8.39 5.33 -2.85
N THR A 137 8.97 5.41 -1.67
CA THR A 137 10.05 4.52 -1.25
C THR A 137 9.43 3.14 -1.02
N VAL A 138 9.81 2.15 -1.81
CA VAL A 138 9.40 0.77 -1.59
C VAL A 138 10.02 0.28 -0.27
N SER A 139 9.25 -0.45 0.54
CA SER A 139 9.75 -1.00 1.81
C SER A 139 10.90 -1.97 1.58
N TRP A 140 11.88 -2.00 2.48
CA TRP A 140 13.00 -2.94 2.38
C TRP A 140 12.54 -4.40 2.39
N ILE A 141 11.40 -4.69 3.02
CA ILE A 141 10.80 -6.02 2.97
C ILE A 141 10.50 -6.47 1.54
N TRP A 142 10.45 -5.58 0.54
CA TRP A 142 10.24 -5.91 -0.86
C TRP A 142 11.51 -5.87 -1.69
N MET A 143 12.55 -5.20 -1.20
CA MET A 143 13.86 -5.22 -1.84
C MET A 143 14.48 -6.57 -1.51
N GLY A 144 14.76 -7.36 -2.55
CA GLY A 144 15.42 -8.65 -2.39
C GLY A 144 16.77 -8.43 -1.74
N ALA A 145 16.87 -8.71 -0.46
CA ALA A 145 18.13 -8.82 0.26
C ALA A 145 17.95 -9.94 1.29
N GLY A 146 18.49 -11.11 0.93
CA GLY A 146 19.31 -11.83 1.90
C GLY A 146 20.67 -11.15 2.01
#